data_AF-A0A1W1D8P1-F1
#
_entry.id   AF-A0A1W1D8P1-F1
#
_cell.length_a   1.000
_cell.length_b   1.000
_cell.length_c   1.000
_cell.angle_alpha   90.00
_cell.angle_beta   90.00
_cell.angle_gamma   90.00
#
_symmetry.space_group_name_H-M   'P 1'
#
loop_
_entity.id
_entity.type
_entity.pdbx_description
1 polymer ?
#
loop_
_entity_poly.entity_id
_entity_poly.type
_entity_poly.pdbx_seq_one_letter_code
_entity_poly.pdbx_strand_id
1 'polypeptide(L)' 'MDQSISTNTHYDPSQYEDNKVPMKLFLMDLLKAYKYGIKTLYYHTTRDGGGDDMLEKEDDNACADGVCKL' A
#
# COMPACT_ATOMS: atom_id res chain seq x y z
N MET A 1 7.24 -19.87 -9.87
CA MET A 1 7.41 -19.32 -8.51
C MET A 1 7.17 -20.44 -7.52
N ASP A 2 8.26 -20.96 -6.95
CA ASP A 2 8.20 -22.11 -6.05
C ASP A 2 7.65 -21.73 -4.68
N GLN A 3 7.86 -20.47 -4.28
CA GLN A 3 7.30 -19.87 -3.07
C GLN A 3 6.18 -18.86 -3.41
N SER A 4 5.76 -18.06 -2.44
CA SER A 4 4.73 -17.03 -2.60
C SER A 4 5.32 -15.64 -2.88
N ILE A 5 4.49 -14.72 -3.35
CA ILE A 5 4.84 -13.31 -3.61
C ILE A 5 4.08 -12.43 -2.62
N SER A 6 4.74 -11.43 -2.04
CA SER A 6 4.14 -10.40 -1.19
C SER A 6 3.33 -9.39 -2.02
N THR A 7 2.21 -9.85 -2.60
CA THR A 7 1.30 -8.98 -3.35
C THR A 7 0.52 -8.07 -2.39
N ASN A 8 0.54 -6.77 -2.66
CA ASN A 8 -0.18 -5.76 -1.87
C ASN A 8 -1.51 -5.39 -2.53
N THR A 9 -2.45 -4.88 -1.75
CA THR A 9 -3.70 -4.30 -2.23
C THR A 9 -3.71 -2.81 -1.90
N HIS A 10 -4.18 -1.98 -2.84
CA HIS A 10 -4.20 -0.52 -2.70
C HIS A 10 -5.60 0.02 -3.00
N TYR A 11 -6.10 0.88 -2.11
CA TYR A 11 -7.42 1.49 -2.25
C TYR A 11 -7.34 2.99 -1.98
N ASP A 12 -8.01 3.76 -2.82
CA ASP A 12 -8.12 5.21 -2.69
C ASP A 12 -9.57 5.57 -2.37
N PRO A 13 -9.91 5.91 -1.11
CA PRO A 13 -11.28 6.25 -0.70
C PRO A 13 -11.88 7.41 -1.49
N SER A 14 -11.05 8.34 -2.00
CA SER A 14 -11.51 9.50 -2.78
C SER A 14 -12.16 9.12 -4.12
N GLN A 15 -11.91 7.89 -4.60
CA GLN A 15 -12.49 7.36 -5.84
C GLN A 15 -13.86 6.71 -5.63
N TYR A 16 -14.36 6.66 -4.39
CA TYR A 16 -15.63 6.02 -4.05
C TYR A 16 -16.62 7.02 -3.46
N GLU A 17 -17.91 6.71 -3.62
CA GLU A 17 -19.00 7.46 -3.01
C GLU A 17 -18.83 7.49 -1.47
N ASP A 18 -19.19 8.62 -0.86
CA ASP A 18 -19.00 8.89 0.59
C ASP A 18 -17.55 8.82 1.12
N ASN A 19 -16.54 8.84 0.24
CA ASN A 19 -15.13 8.65 0.61
C ASN A 19 -14.89 7.33 1.38
N LYS A 20 -15.68 6.29 1.09
CA LYS A 20 -15.62 5.00 1.78
C LYS A 20 -15.50 3.87 0.76
N VAL A 21 -14.51 3.02 0.97
CA VAL A 21 -14.34 1.84 0.12
C VAL A 21 -15.39 0.78 0.50
N PRO A 22 -16.23 0.31 -0.43
CA PRO A 22 -17.29 -0.64 -0.11
C PRO A 22 -16.72 -2.03 0.16
N MET A 23 -17.19 -2.69 1.24
CA MET A 23 -16.76 -4.06 1.62
C MET A 23 -16.94 -5.10 0.50
N LYS A 24 -17.94 -4.90 -0.36
CA LYS A 24 -18.18 -5.76 -1.54
C LYS A 24 -16.97 -5.80 -2.47
N LEU A 25 -16.25 -4.68 -2.63
CA LEU A 25 -15.06 -4.60 -3.47
C LEU A 25 -13.93 -5.46 -2.92
N PHE A 26 -13.66 -5.38 -1.62
CA PHE A 26 -12.63 -6.20 -0.96
C PHE A 26 -12.86 -7.69 -1.15
N LEU A 27 -14.11 -8.13 -0.98
CA LEU A 27 -14.49 -9.53 -1.18
C LEU A 27 -14.33 -9.95 -2.65
N MET A 28 -14.70 -9.09 -3.60
CA MET A 28 -14.50 -9.35 -5.01
C MET A 28 -13.02 -9.48 -5.37
N ASP A 29 -12.17 -8.61 -4.85
CA ASP A 29 -10.75 -8.63 -5.15
C ASP A 29 -10.03 -9.79 -4.47
N LEU A 30 -10.47 -10.23 -3.29
CA LEU A 30 -10.03 -11.50 -2.69
C LEU A 30 -10.37 -12.69 -3.59
N LEU A 31 -11.61 -12.75 -4.10
CA LEU A 31 -12.04 -13.81 -5.01
C LEU A 31 -11.29 -13.76 -6.34
N LYS A 32 -10.98 -12.58 -6.86
CA LYS A 32 -10.13 -12.42 -8.06
C LYS A 32 -8.72 -12.89 -7.79
N ALA A 33 -8.10 -12.50 -6.67
CA ALA A 33 -6.77 -12.94 -6.29
C ALA A 33 -6.70 -14.46 -6.23
N TYR A 34 -7.71 -15.09 -5.61
CA TYR A 34 -7.84 -16.55 -5.61
C TYR A 34 -7.99 -17.13 -7.03
N LYS A 35 -8.87 -16.55 -7.86
CA LYS A 35 -9.09 -17.00 -9.25
C LYS A 35 -7.81 -16.93 -10.10
N TYR A 36 -6.99 -15.91 -9.90
CA TYR A 36 -5.73 -15.74 -10.64
C TYR A 36 -4.56 -16.51 -10.02
N GLY A 37 -4.79 -17.30 -8.96
CA GLY A 37 -3.75 -18.11 -8.33
C GLY A 37 -2.75 -17.31 -7.50
N ILE A 38 -3.12 -16.11 -7.05
CA ILE A 38 -2.32 -15.34 -6.11
C ILE A 38 -2.32 -16.08 -4.77
N LYS A 39 -1.11 -16.41 -4.30
CA LYS A 39 -0.91 -17.28 -3.14
C LYS A 39 -0.95 -16.53 -1.80
N THR A 40 -0.48 -15.28 -1.74
CA THR A 40 -0.51 -14.47 -0.51
C THR A 40 -0.80 -13.01 -0.80
N LEU A 41 -1.59 -12.37 0.05
CA LEU A 41 -1.73 -10.92 0.10
C LEU A 41 -1.01 -10.43 1.36
N TYR A 42 -0.19 -9.39 1.23
CA TYR A 42 0.69 -8.94 2.31
C TYR A 42 0.18 -7.65 2.95
N TYR A 43 0.36 -6.50 2.31
CA TYR A 43 -0.15 -5.24 2.84
C TYR A 43 -1.44 -4.79 2.16
N HIS A 44 -2.31 -4.21 2.99
CA HIS A 44 -3.45 -3.43 2.57
C HIS A 44 -3.12 -1.96 2.79
N THR A 45 -3.08 -1.18 1.72
CA THR A 45 -2.76 0.24 1.75
C THR A 45 -3.98 1.05 1.36
N THR A 46 -4.31 2.03 2.19
CA THR A 46 -5.40 2.97 1.94
C THR A 46 -4.81 4.35 1.78
N ARG A 47 -5.09 5.03 0.67
CA ARG A 47 -4.65 6.40 0.45
C ARG A 47 -5.49 7.34 1.31
N ASP A 48 -4.97 7.79 2.43
CA ASP A 48 -5.65 8.70 3.36
C ASP A 48 -5.36 10.18 3.09
N GLY A 49 -4.62 10.49 2.01
CA GLY A 49 -4.26 11.85 1.63
C GLY A 49 -3.11 12.45 2.44
N GLY A 50 -2.54 11.71 3.41
CA GLY A 50 -1.43 12.20 4.25
C GLY A 50 -0.07 12.32 3.55
N GLY A 51 0.00 12.07 2.24
CA GLY A 51 1.23 12.11 1.44
C GLY A 51 1.53 13.45 0.77
N ASP A 52 0.57 14.39 0.71
CA ASP A 52 0.82 15.71 0.12
C ASP A 52 1.73 16.58 1.03
N ASP A 53 1.75 16.28 2.34
CA ASP A 53 2.63 16.92 3.34
C ASP A 53 4.02 16.27 3.44
N MET A 54 4.29 15.17 2.72
CA MET A 54 5.59 14.48 2.76
C MET A 54 6.45 14.68 1.51
N LEU A 55 6.02 15.52 0.56
CA LEU A 55 6.81 15.88 -0.62
C LEU A 55 7.83 17.00 -0.36
N GLU A 56 7.90 17.53 0.87
CA GLU A 56 8.97 18.44 1.29
C GLU A 56 9.83 17.81 2.39
N LYS A 57 10.81 17.01 1.97
CA LYS A 57 12.20 16.94 2.47
C LYS A 57 12.86 15.63 2.04
N GLU A 58 13.25 15.58 0.77
CA GLU A 58 14.53 14.94 0.43
C GLU A 58 15.63 15.82 1.06
N ASP A 59 15.88 15.64 2.36
CA ASP A 59 17.05 16.21 3.03
C ASP A 59 18.23 15.29 2.68
N ASP A 60 18.91 15.60 1.57
CA ASP A 60 20.15 15.01 1.10
C ASP A 60 21.35 15.24 2.06
N ASN A 61 21.11 15.24 3.38
CA ASN A 61 22.15 15.48 4.36
C ASN A 61 21.91 14.83 5.74
N ALA A 62 21.43 13.58 5.78
CA ALA A 62 21.41 12.76 7.00
C ALA A 62 22.83 12.25 7.41
N CYS A 63 23.87 13.07 7.25
CA CYS A 63 25.23 12.83 7.76
C CYS A 63 25.62 13.86 8.84
N ALA A 64 24.64 14.52 9.46
CA ALA A 64 24.89 15.59 10.42
C ALA A 64 24.96 15.16 11.89
N ASP A 65 24.96 13.85 12.22
CA ASP A 65 25.09 13.42 13.62
C ASP A 65 25.79 12.08 13.84
N GLY A 66 26.89 11.82 13.13
CA GLY A 66 27.94 10.88 13.57
C GLY A 66 27.59 9.39 13.70
N VAL A 67 26.39 8.94 13.37
CA VAL A 67 26.01 7.52 13.41
C VAL A 67 25.36 7.11 12.11
N CYS A 68 26.17 6.66 11.14
CA CYS A 68 25.67 6.04 9.92
C CYS A 68 25.21 4.60 10.25
N LYS A 69 23.95 4.26 9.95
CA LYS A 69 23.49 2.86 9.99
C LYS A 69 24.15 2.10 8.84
N LEU A 70 24.71 0.93 9.16
CA LEU A 70 25.38 0.00 8.24
C LEU A 70 24.51 -0.38 7.04
#